data_AF-A0A2P6RHY1-F1
#
_entry.id   AF-A0A2P6RHY1-F1
#
_cell.length_a   1.000
_cell.length_b   1.000
_cell.length_c   1.000
_cell.angle_alpha   90.00
_cell.angle_beta   90.00
_cell.angle_gamma   90.00
#
_symmetry.space_group_name_H-M   'P 1'
#
loop_
_entity.id
_entity.type
_entity.pdbx_description
1 polymer ?
#
loop_
_entity_poly.entity_id
_entity_poly.type
_entity_poly.pdbx_seq_one_letter_code
_entity_poly.pdbx_strand_id
1 'polypeptide(L)'
;MKWLDSKEAGSVVYVSFGSLANLKKEKMEELAWGLNNSNYHFLWVIKESEKEKLPINFFEEISEKGLVVSWCSQLQVLAHKAVGCFVTHCGWNSILEALSLGVPMVAVPQWADQTTNANTLLHCQNSCR
;
A
#
# COMPACT_ATOMS: atom_id res chain seq x y z
N MET A 1 -8.12 14.14 -1.57
CA MET A 1 -6.65 14.38 -1.61
C MET A 1 -6.36 14.64 -3.07
N LYS A 2 -5.93 15.84 -3.49
CA LYS A 2 -6.05 16.32 -4.88
C LYS A 2 -5.61 15.31 -5.96
N TRP A 3 -4.53 14.56 -5.70
CA TRP A 3 -4.06 13.52 -6.62
C TRP A 3 -4.99 12.31 -6.73
N LEU A 4 -5.59 11.85 -5.62
CA LEU A 4 -6.60 10.78 -5.65
C LEU A 4 -7.91 11.27 -6.29
N ASP A 5 -8.24 12.55 -6.12
CA ASP A 5 -9.47 13.15 -6.64
C ASP A 5 -9.50 13.15 -8.19
N SER A 6 -8.33 13.07 -8.85
CA SER A 6 -8.20 13.00 -10.31
C SER A 6 -8.17 11.58 -10.88
N LYS A 7 -8.27 10.54 -10.04
CA LYS A 7 -8.24 9.14 -10.47
C LYS A 7 -9.64 8.53 -10.51
N GLU A 8 -9.81 7.53 -11.38
CA GLU A 8 -11.06 6.77 -11.50
C GLU A 8 -11.32 5.94 -10.24
N ALA A 9 -12.59 5.60 -9.99
CA ALA A 9 -12.96 4.79 -8.83
C ALA A 9 -12.32 3.40 -8.90
N GLY A 10 -11.77 2.92 -7.79
CA GLY A 10 -11.10 1.61 -7.72
C GLY A 10 -9.80 1.48 -8.55
N SER A 11 -9.25 2.57 -9.09
CA SER A 11 -8.08 2.52 -9.99
C SER A 11 -6.72 2.61 -9.28
N VAL A 12 -6.70 2.94 -7.99
CA VAL A 12 -5.49 3.21 -7.20
C VAL A 12 -5.18 2.06 -6.24
N VAL A 13 -3.95 1.58 -6.28
CA VAL A 13 -3.36 0.70 -5.26
C VAL A 13 -2.75 1.56 -4.17
N TYR A 14 -3.27 1.45 -2.95
CA TYR A 14 -2.64 2.05 -1.79
C TYR A 14 -1.59 1.08 -1.20
N VAL A 15 -0.42 1.57 -0.82
CA VAL A 15 0.69 0.76 -0.30
C VAL A 15 1.24 1.37 0.98
N SER A 16 1.25 0.60 2.07
CA SER A 16 1.83 1.02 3.35
C SER A 16 2.25 -0.18 4.21
N PHE A 17 3.49 -0.14 4.72
CA PHE A 17 4.03 -1.17 5.62
C PHE A 17 4.05 -0.73 7.09
N GLY A 18 3.32 0.34 7.42
CA GLY A 18 3.21 0.82 8.79
C GLY A 18 4.47 1.54 9.29
N SER A 19 4.43 1.97 10.55
CA SER A 19 5.45 2.84 11.15
C SER A 19 6.71 2.11 11.61
N LEU A 20 6.67 0.78 11.77
CA LEU A 20 7.79 0.01 12.31
C LEU A 20 8.45 -0.93 11.30
N ALA A 21 7.83 -1.19 10.15
CA ALA A 21 8.49 -1.98 9.13
C ALA A 21 9.75 -1.28 8.61
N ASN A 22 10.76 -2.09 8.33
CA ASN A 22 12.01 -1.69 7.72
C ASN A 22 12.31 -2.71 6.61
N LEU A 23 11.92 -2.40 5.38
CA LEU A 23 12.10 -3.32 4.26
C LEU A 23 13.57 -3.36 3.87
N LYS A 24 14.10 -4.56 3.59
CA LYS A 24 15.42 -4.69 2.97
C LYS A 24 15.42 -4.01 1.59
N LYS A 25 16.57 -3.48 1.18
CA LYS A 25 16.70 -2.74 -0.08
C LYS A 25 16.19 -3.55 -1.27
N GLU A 26 16.58 -4.82 -1.35
CA GLU A 26 16.19 -5.72 -2.45
C GLU A 26 14.67 -5.86 -2.53
N LYS A 27 13.98 -6.01 -1.39
CA LYS A 27 12.51 -6.07 -1.36
C LYS A 27 11.85 -4.74 -1.76
N MET A 28 12.46 -3.61 -1.41
CA MET A 28 11.94 -2.30 -1.77
C MET A 28 12.08 -2.05 -3.27
N GLU A 29 13.19 -2.46 -3.88
CA GLU A 29 13.41 -2.40 -5.32
C GLU A 29 12.42 -3.28 -6.08
N GLU A 30 12.24 -4.55 -5.67
CA GLU A 30 11.25 -5.45 -6.28
C GLU A 30 9.82 -4.88 -6.21
N LEU A 31 9.46 -4.27 -5.08
CA LEU A 31 8.14 -3.65 -4.94
C LEU A 31 8.00 -2.41 -5.82
N ALA A 32 9.04 -1.58 -5.91
CA ALA A 32 9.07 -0.41 -6.77
C ALA A 32 8.86 -0.81 -8.25
N TRP A 33 9.61 -1.79 -8.74
CA TRP A 33 9.47 -2.32 -10.09
C TRP A 33 8.13 -3.02 -10.32
N GLY A 34 7.65 -3.79 -9.35
CA GLY A 34 6.33 -4.42 -9.42
C GLY A 34 5.21 -3.40 -9.57
N LEU A 35 5.25 -2.30 -8.81
CA LEU A 35 4.28 -1.21 -8.92
C LEU A 35 4.41 -0.47 -10.27
N ASN A 36 5.64 -0.16 -10.69
CA ASN A 36 5.87 0.54 -11.95
C ASN A 36 5.46 -0.30 -13.17
N ASN A 37 5.63 -1.62 -13.11
CA ASN A 37 5.23 -2.54 -14.18
C ASN A 37 3.74 -2.95 -14.11
N SER A 38 3.05 -2.66 -13.00
CA SER A 38 1.60 -2.88 -12.90
C SER A 38 0.84 -1.92 -13.80
N ASN A 39 -0.38 -2.25 -14.28
CA ASN A 39 -1.20 -1.29 -15.05
C ASN A 39 -2.03 -0.34 -14.16
N TYR A 40 -1.68 -0.23 -12.88
CA TYR A 40 -2.45 0.54 -11.90
C TYR A 40 -1.73 1.84 -11.49
N HIS A 41 -2.52 2.83 -11.11
CA HIS A 41 -2.02 3.96 -10.33
C HIS A 41 -1.71 3.49 -8.92
N PHE A 42 -0.74 4.11 -8.26
CA PHE A 42 -0.43 3.76 -6.87
C PHE A 42 -0.11 4.96 -6.00
N LEU A 43 -0.51 4.87 -4.73
CA LEU A 43 -0.07 5.77 -3.67
C LEU A 43 0.73 4.96 -2.67
N TRP A 44 2.02 5.26 -2.53
CA TRP A 44 2.92 4.52 -1.65
C TRP A 44 3.48 5.41 -0.54
N VAL A 45 3.23 5.00 0.70
CA VAL A 45 3.81 5.63 1.89
C VAL A 45 5.19 5.03 2.17
N ILE A 46 6.24 5.84 2.05
CA ILE A 46 7.63 5.46 2.31
C ILE A 46 8.24 6.49 3.25
N LYS A 47 8.78 6.05 4.38
CA LYS A 47 9.46 6.95 5.32
C LYS A 47 10.62 7.65 4.64
N GLU A 48 10.90 8.90 5.04
CA GLU A 48 12.00 9.67 4.46
C GLU A 48 13.34 8.94 4.56
N SER A 49 13.58 8.27 5.70
CA SER A 49 14.77 7.46 5.97
C SER A 49 14.91 6.20 5.10
N GLU A 50 13.87 5.83 4.34
CA GLU A 50 13.89 4.63 3.50
C GLU A 50 13.90 4.95 2.01
N LYS A 51 13.71 6.23 1.62
CA LYS A 51 13.71 6.62 0.20
C LYS A 51 15.02 6.31 -0.52
N GLU A 52 16.14 6.28 0.19
CA GLU A 52 17.46 5.91 -0.36
C GLU A 52 17.54 4.47 -0.86
N LYS A 53 16.59 3.62 -0.49
CA LYS A 53 16.51 2.22 -0.92
C LYS A 53 15.71 2.04 -2.22
N LEU A 54 15.07 3.10 -2.71
CA LEU A 54 14.36 3.06 -3.99
C LEU A 54 15.36 2.91 -5.14
N PRO A 55 14.94 2.32 -6.28
CA PRO A 55 15.75 2.30 -7.49
C PRO A 55 16.19 3.71 -7.90
N ILE A 56 17.38 3.79 -8.48
CA ILE A 56 17.87 5.02 -9.12
C ILE A 56 16.86 5.41 -10.21
N ASN A 57 16.53 6.71 -10.30
CA ASN A 57 15.56 7.27 -11.25
C ASN A 57 14.09 6.83 -11.05
N PHE A 58 13.75 6.15 -9.95
CA PHE A 58 12.37 5.68 -9.73
C PHE A 58 11.31 6.79 -9.87
N PHE A 59 11.60 8.00 -9.36
CA PHE A 59 10.67 9.14 -9.46
C PHE A 59 10.47 9.63 -10.90
N GLU A 60 11.49 9.50 -11.76
CA GLU A 60 11.41 9.89 -13.18
C GLU A 60 10.55 8.88 -13.95
N GLU A 61 10.70 7.59 -13.63
CA GLU A 61 10.01 6.52 -14.31
C GLU A 61 8.52 6.43 -13.96
N ILE A 62 8.16 6.68 -12.70
CA ILE A 62 6.75 6.59 -12.29
C ILE A 62 5.92 7.76 -12.80
N SER A 63 6.54 8.89 -13.14
CA SER A 63 5.87 10.08 -13.72
C SER A 63 4.54 10.39 -13.00
N GLU A 64 3.42 10.47 -13.73
CA GLU A 64 2.07 10.71 -13.20
C GLU A 64 1.34 9.46 -12.66
N LYS A 65 1.95 8.29 -12.82
CA LYS A 65 1.36 6.99 -12.46
C LYS A 65 1.37 6.75 -10.96
N GLY A 66 2.45 7.14 -10.29
CA GLY A 66 2.67 6.90 -8.87
C GLY A 66 2.74 8.19 -8.06
N LEU A 67 2.25 8.15 -6.83
CA LEU A 67 2.48 9.18 -5.82
C LEU A 67 3.19 8.55 -4.62
N VAL A 68 4.39 9.02 -4.30
CA VAL A 68 5.13 8.59 -3.12
C VAL A 68 5.10 9.71 -2.08
N VAL A 69 4.67 9.41 -0.87
CA VAL A 69 4.61 10.36 0.25
C VAL A 69 5.28 9.78 1.49
N SER A 70 5.78 10.63 2.38
CA SER A 70 6.34 10.18 3.66
C SER A 70 5.27 9.87 4.71
N TRP A 71 4.08 10.45 4.56
CA TRP A 71 2.95 10.26 5.45
C TRP A 71 1.63 10.63 4.77
N CYS A 72 0.54 10.00 5.20
CA CYS A 72 -0.82 10.38 4.86
C CYS A 72 -1.79 10.01 5.99
N SER A 73 -2.99 10.59 5.99
CA SER A 73 -4.10 10.05 6.78
C SER A 73 -4.60 8.75 6.14
N GLN A 74 -4.12 7.60 6.64
CA GLN A 74 -4.43 6.27 6.09
C GLN A 74 -5.93 6.03 5.98
N LEU A 75 -6.70 6.33 7.04
CA LEU A 75 -8.15 6.17 7.04
C LEU A 75 -8.83 7.00 5.94
N GLN A 76 -8.39 8.24 5.70
CA GLN A 76 -8.94 9.07 4.61
C GLN A 76 -8.56 8.54 3.23
N VAL A 77 -7.36 7.98 3.06
CA VAL A 77 -6.94 7.35 1.81
C VAL A 77 -7.76 6.09 1.56
N LEU A 78 -7.90 5.20 2.55
CA LEU A 78 -8.69 3.98 2.45
C LEU A 78 -10.18 4.26 2.18
N ALA A 79 -10.73 5.34 2.74
CA ALA A 79 -12.12 5.74 2.49
C ALA A 79 -12.33 6.41 1.12
N HIS A 80 -11.26 6.71 0.39
CA HIS A 80 -11.36 7.42 -0.88
C HIS A 80 -11.78 6.47 -2.01
N LYS A 81 -12.81 6.85 -2.77
CA LYS A 81 -13.39 6.05 -3.87
C LYS A 81 -12.39 5.53 -4.91
N ALA A 82 -11.27 6.25 -5.09
CA ALA A 82 -10.23 5.87 -6.06
C ALA A 82 -9.42 4.65 -5.60
N VAL A 83 -9.35 4.37 -4.30
CA VAL A 83 -8.61 3.21 -3.78
C VAL A 83 -9.39 1.94 -4.07
N GLY A 84 -8.79 1.05 -4.84
CA GLY A 84 -9.35 -0.26 -5.18
C GLY A 84 -8.73 -1.42 -4.40
N CYS A 85 -7.51 -1.23 -3.89
CA CYS A 85 -6.78 -2.27 -3.17
C CYS A 85 -5.75 -1.66 -2.23
N PHE A 86 -5.48 -2.35 -1.12
CA PHE A 86 -4.47 -1.99 -0.13
C PHE A 86 -3.40 -3.07 0.04
N VAL A 87 -2.17 -2.79 -0.38
CA VAL A 87 -0.99 -3.62 -0.10
C VAL A 87 -0.46 -3.26 1.30
N THR A 88 -0.48 -4.24 2.21
CA THR A 88 -0.23 -3.98 3.64
C THR A 88 0.67 -5.02 4.29
N HIS A 89 1.45 -4.56 5.27
CA HIS A 89 2.18 -5.43 6.20
C HIS A 89 1.29 -6.24 7.15
N CYS A 90 -0.03 -6.08 7.11
CA CYS A 90 -0.97 -6.81 7.98
C CYS A 90 -0.86 -6.43 9.48
N GLY A 91 -0.48 -5.20 9.78
CA GLY A 91 -0.63 -4.65 11.14
C GLY A 91 -2.12 -4.55 11.53
N TRP A 92 -2.44 -4.86 12.78
CA TRP A 92 -3.82 -4.99 13.25
C TRP A 92 -4.69 -3.75 12.98
N ASN A 93 -4.19 -2.55 13.29
CA ASN A 93 -4.93 -1.30 13.05
C ASN A 93 -5.22 -1.09 11.55
N SER A 94 -4.21 -1.31 10.70
CA SER A 94 -4.36 -1.18 9.25
C SER A 94 -5.39 -2.16 8.68
N ILE A 95 -5.45 -3.38 9.22
CA ILE A 95 -6.46 -4.38 8.83
C ILE A 95 -7.85 -3.91 9.24
N LEU A 96 -8.03 -3.45 10.48
CA LEU A 96 -9.33 -3.01 10.98
C LEU A 96 -9.88 -1.83 10.16
N GLU A 97 -9.06 -0.83 9.84
CA GLU A 97 -9.48 0.30 9.01
C GLU A 97 -9.93 -0.16 7.62
N ALA A 98 -9.15 -1.02 6.96
CA ALA A 98 -9.45 -1.47 5.61
C ALA A 98 -10.67 -2.41 5.56
N LEU A 99 -10.81 -3.34 6.52
CA LEU A 99 -12.00 -4.19 6.64
C LEU A 99 -13.27 -3.37 6.89
N SER A 100 -13.20 -2.38 7.77
CA SER A 100 -14.35 -1.52 8.10
C SER A 100 -14.84 -0.71 6.90
N LEU A 101 -13.96 -0.46 5.92
CA LEU A 101 -14.24 0.27 4.69
C LEU A 101 -14.46 -0.64 3.47
N GLY A 102 -14.41 -1.96 3.66
CA GLY A 102 -14.59 -2.92 2.56
C GLY A 102 -13.49 -2.89 1.50
N VAL A 103 -12.28 -2.43 1.84
CA VAL A 103 -11.16 -2.34 0.90
C VAL A 103 -10.44 -3.71 0.82
N PRO A 104 -10.37 -4.34 -0.37
CA PRO A 104 -9.57 -5.53 -0.56
C PRO A 104 -8.10 -5.28 -0.24
N MET A 105 -7.43 -6.27 0.36
CA MET A 105 -6.02 -6.14 0.72
C MET A 105 -5.16 -7.25 0.12
N VAL A 106 -3.95 -6.89 -0.27
CA VAL A 106 -2.86 -7.82 -0.56
C VAL A 106 -1.97 -7.90 0.68
N ALA A 107 -1.92 -9.08 1.28
CA ALA A 107 -1.18 -9.34 2.51
C ALA A 107 0.30 -9.58 2.21
N VAL A 108 1.17 -8.73 2.76
CA VAL A 108 2.63 -8.85 2.67
C VAL A 108 3.25 -8.74 4.07
N PRO A 109 3.04 -9.73 4.96
CA PRO A 109 3.53 -9.69 6.33
C PRO A 109 5.06 -9.63 6.37
N GLN A 110 5.60 -8.91 7.36
CA GLN A 110 7.05 -8.69 7.53
C GLN A 110 7.60 -9.40 8.77
N TRP A 111 6.96 -9.25 9.94
CA TRP A 111 7.44 -9.82 11.21
C TRP A 111 6.36 -9.85 12.31
N ALA A 112 6.68 -10.46 13.46
CA ALA A 112 5.80 -10.60 14.62
C ALA A 112 4.44 -11.24 14.30
N ASP A 113 3.35 -10.60 14.71
CA ASP A 113 1.96 -11.07 14.60
C ASP A 113 1.37 -10.95 13.19
N GLN A 114 2.07 -10.27 12.28
CA GLN A 114 1.58 -9.94 10.94
C GLN A 114 1.21 -11.18 10.12
N THR A 115 1.94 -12.30 10.27
CA THR A 115 1.60 -13.56 9.58
C THR A 115 0.30 -14.15 10.11
N THR A 116 0.08 -14.12 11.42
CA THR A 116 -1.18 -14.56 12.03
C THR A 116 -2.34 -13.66 11.60
N ASN A 117 -2.13 -12.34 11.62
CA ASN A 117 -3.10 -11.36 11.16
C ASN A 117 -3.45 -11.55 9.67
N ALA A 118 -2.46 -11.84 8.82
CA ALA A 118 -2.67 -12.16 7.41
C ALA A 118 -3.54 -13.41 7.22
N ASN A 119 -3.29 -14.47 8.00
CA ASN A 119 -4.13 -15.68 7.96
C ASN A 119 -5.58 -15.37 8.33
N THR A 120 -5.82 -14.64 9.42
CA THR A 120 -7.17 -14.21 9.82
C THR A 120 -7.82 -13.36 8.74
N LEU A 121 -7.08 -12.41 8.17
CA LEU A 121 -7.56 -11.55 7.10
C LEU A 121 -8.02 -12.35 5.87
N LEU A 122 -7.25 -13.34 5.43
CA LEU A 122 -7.62 -14.18 4.27
C LEU A 122 -8.94 -14.92 4.50
N HIS A 123 -9.17 -15.40 5.73
CA HIS A 123 -10.45 -16.04 6.09
C HIS A 123 -11.61 -15.04 6.04
N CYS A 124 -11.43 -13.83 6.58
CA CYS A 124 -12.45 -12.78 6.55
C CYS A 124 -12.76 -12.33 5.12
N GLN A 125 -11.75 -12.05 4.30
CA GLN A 125 -11.95 -11.58 2.93
C GLN A 125 -12.66 -12.61 2.04
N ASN A 126 -12.35 -13.90 2.20
CA ASN A 126 -13.00 -14.97 1.44
C ASN A 126 -14.45 -15.21 1.87
N SER A 127 -14.81 -14.87 3.11
CA SER A 127 -16.17 -15.02 3.62
C SER A 127 -17.11 -13.88 3.19
N CYS A 128 -16.56 -12.76 2.73
CA CYS A 128 -17.32 -11.58 2.30
C CYS A 128 -17.52 -11.48 0.78
N ARG A 129 -17.03 -12.46 0.00
CA ARG A 129 -17.29 -12.60 -1.44
C ARG A 129 -18.45 -13.54 -1.69
#